data_AF-A0A9D6YLS7-F1
#
_entry.id   AF-A0A9D6YLS7-F1
#
_cell.length_a   1.000
_cell.length_b   1.000
_cell.length_c   1.000
_cell.angle_alpha   90.00
_cell.angle_beta   90.00
_cell.angle_gamma   90.00
#
_symmetry.space_group_name_H-M   'P 1'
#
loop_
_entity.id
_entity.type
_entity.pdbx_description
1 polymer ?
#
loop_
_entity_poly.entity_id
_entity_poly.type
_entity_poly.pdbx_seq_one_letter_code
_entity_poly.pdbx_strand_id
1 'polypeptide(L)'
;AHEVLADHQRRGKKFIPPFIHMLGPMQEVSWIRTIFPELLWIAFIQSRYGHRRGVELITNIARTARNIFSGIQNRIFGAVSEYSELCESQWEKLRLGLAKSGDLFLAQKALKPLISHYPECPLRQIFSGELIAANPDDLEIVKRIVGSLYYRSEREPMMVQATYVWLAFDSDMLKVREGLALAKFPEIENYPNTELSKKVGSAIRAGLNGIFGGIGPHYSDKYTWPKYFWNRGLVIDHCELNND
;
A
#
# COMPACT_ATOMS: atom_id res chain seq x y z
N ALA A 1 -25.30 28.80 24.74
CA ALA A 1 -23.92 28.48 24.34
C ALA A 1 -23.69 27.01 24.68
N HIS A 2 -23.62 26.13 23.68
CA HIS A 2 -23.37 24.70 23.94
C HIS A 2 -21.88 24.52 24.27
N GLU A 3 -21.58 24.05 25.47
CA GLU A 3 -20.21 23.78 25.92
C GLU A 3 -19.62 22.60 25.14
N VAL A 4 -18.81 22.92 24.12
CA VAL A 4 -18.12 21.98 23.21
C VAL A 4 -17.08 21.09 23.93
N LEU A 5 -16.92 21.21 25.25
CA LEU A 5 -15.84 20.58 26.03
C LEU A 5 -16.30 19.67 27.17
N ALA A 6 -17.61 19.51 27.41
CA ALA A 6 -18.13 18.78 28.56
C ALA A 6 -17.69 17.31 28.62
N ASP A 7 -17.48 16.67 27.46
CA ASP A 7 -17.15 15.24 27.39
C ASP A 7 -15.65 14.93 27.23
N HIS A 8 -14.77 15.94 27.30
CA HIS A 8 -13.33 15.76 27.14
C HIS A 8 -12.65 15.47 28.50
N GLN A 9 -11.94 14.34 28.61
CA GLN A 9 -11.12 14.07 29.79
C GLN A 9 -9.74 14.75 29.64
N ARG A 10 -9.37 15.56 30.63
CA ARG A 10 -8.05 16.20 30.69
C ARG A 10 -7.03 15.22 31.29
N ARG A 11 -6.05 14.78 30.49
CA ARG A 11 -4.83 14.09 30.99
C ARG A 11 -3.65 15.05 30.89
N GLY A 12 -3.18 15.53 32.04
CA GLY A 12 -2.10 16.53 32.12
C GLY A 12 -2.51 17.89 31.52
N LYS A 13 -1.77 18.35 30.51
CA LYS A 13 -2.03 19.61 29.79
C LYS A 13 -2.88 19.45 28.51
N LYS A 14 -3.27 18.22 28.14
CA LYS A 14 -4.02 17.94 26.91
C LYS A 14 -5.46 17.51 27.24
N PHE A 15 -6.41 18.09 26.52
CA PHE A 15 -7.81 17.65 26.50
C PHE A 15 -7.93 16.52 25.49
N ILE A 16 -8.42 15.36 25.93
CA ILE A 16 -8.57 14.18 25.09
C ILE A 16 -10.06 14.02 24.77
N PRO A 17 -10.44 14.09 23.49
CA PRO A 17 -11.79 13.80 23.04
C PRO A 17 -12.25 12.39 23.42
N PRO A 18 -13.52 12.20 23.79
CA PRO A 18 -14.06 10.90 24.21
C PRO A 18 -13.90 9.80 23.13
N PHE A 19 -13.87 10.18 21.85
CA PHE A 19 -13.64 9.26 20.73
C PHE A 19 -12.27 8.57 20.74
N ILE A 20 -11.22 9.23 21.26
CA ILE A 20 -9.86 8.67 21.37
C ILE A 20 -9.78 7.66 22.54
N HIS A 21 -10.64 7.79 23.55
CA HIS A 21 -10.70 6.83 24.66
C HIS A 21 -11.34 5.49 24.24
N MET A 22 -12.31 5.50 23.31
CA MET A 22 -13.00 4.27 22.86
C MET A 22 -12.20 3.44 21.84
N LEU A 23 -11.39 4.07 20.99
CA LEU A 23 -10.70 3.39 19.89
C LEU A 23 -9.21 3.11 20.16
N GLY A 24 -8.71 3.47 21.34
CA GLY A 24 -7.28 3.50 21.63
C GLY A 24 -6.58 4.67 20.91
N PRO A 25 -5.26 4.85 21.11
CA PRO A 25 -4.51 5.92 20.47
C PRO A 25 -4.43 5.67 18.95
N MET A 26 -5.33 6.28 18.18
CA MET A 26 -5.17 6.40 16.73
C MET A 26 -3.94 7.27 16.44
N GLN A 27 -2.94 6.70 15.79
CA GLN A 27 -1.73 7.43 15.42
C GLN A 27 -1.88 8.04 14.03
N GLU A 28 -1.34 9.24 13.86
CA GLU A 28 -1.20 9.85 12.55
C GLU A 28 -0.18 9.06 11.73
N VAL A 29 -0.62 8.51 10.59
CA VAL A 29 0.25 7.79 9.66
C VAL A 29 0.63 8.71 8.51
N SER A 30 1.93 8.89 8.29
CA SER A 30 2.42 9.66 7.17
C SER A 30 2.21 8.91 5.85
N TRP A 31 1.56 9.56 4.89
CA TRP A 31 1.49 9.06 3.51
C TRP A 31 2.89 8.80 2.97
N ILE A 32 3.74 9.83 2.91
CA ILE A 32 5.07 9.75 2.31
C ILE A 32 5.98 8.80 3.09
N ARG A 33 6.05 8.92 4.41
CA ARG A 33 7.04 8.16 5.18
C ARG A 33 6.66 6.69 5.38
N THR A 34 5.38 6.34 5.31
CA THR A 34 4.90 5.02 5.71
C THR A 34 4.08 4.33 4.62
N ILE A 35 2.95 4.89 4.21
CA ILE A 35 2.01 4.19 3.32
C ILE A 35 2.56 4.10 1.89
N PHE A 36 3.22 5.17 1.42
CA PHE A 36 3.72 5.28 0.06
C PHE A 36 4.68 4.15 -0.31
N PRO A 37 5.75 3.85 0.47
CA PRO A 37 6.65 2.75 0.13
C PRO A 37 5.94 1.40 0.12
N GLU A 38 4.95 1.23 1.00
CA GLU A 38 4.19 -0.01 1.15
C GLU A 38 3.29 -0.30 -0.05
N LEU A 39 2.80 0.73 -0.73
CA LEU A 39 1.92 0.57 -1.89
C LEU A 39 2.65 0.71 -3.23
N LEU A 40 3.96 0.92 -3.22
CA LEU A 40 4.72 1.23 -4.42
C LEU A 40 4.62 0.09 -5.46
N TRP A 41 4.62 -1.16 -5.03
CA TRP A 41 4.51 -2.32 -5.93
C TRP A 41 3.19 -2.35 -6.74
N ILE A 42 2.09 -1.88 -6.15
CA ILE A 42 0.79 -1.72 -6.83
C ILE A 42 0.94 -0.71 -7.96
N ALA A 43 1.62 0.42 -7.70
CA ALA A 43 1.84 1.45 -8.70
C ALA A 43 2.70 0.95 -9.87
N PHE A 44 3.75 0.17 -9.60
CA PHE A 44 4.57 -0.45 -10.66
C PHE A 44 3.75 -1.35 -11.59
N ILE A 45 2.89 -2.20 -11.02
CA ILE A 45 2.03 -3.09 -11.80
C ILE A 45 1.01 -2.28 -12.62
N GLN A 46 0.36 -1.28 -12.00
CA GLN A 46 -0.64 -0.46 -12.68
C GLN A 46 -0.04 0.45 -13.76
N SER A 47 1.12 1.06 -13.51
CA SER A 47 1.83 1.88 -14.50
C SER A 47 2.16 1.08 -15.75
N ARG A 48 2.49 -0.22 -15.58
CA ARG A 48 2.84 -1.09 -16.69
C ARG A 48 1.66 -1.65 -17.47
N TYR A 49 0.57 -2.02 -16.80
CA TYR A 49 -0.53 -2.78 -17.40
C TYR A 49 -1.88 -2.05 -17.40
N GLY A 50 -1.92 -0.83 -16.89
CA GLY A 50 -3.16 -0.08 -16.66
C GLY A 50 -3.93 -0.58 -15.42
N HIS A 51 -4.94 0.17 -15.00
CA HIS A 51 -5.66 -0.11 -13.75
C HIS A 51 -6.38 -1.46 -13.77
N ARG A 52 -7.14 -1.78 -14.82
CA ARG A 52 -7.96 -3.01 -14.86
C ARG A 52 -7.09 -4.28 -14.80
N ARG A 53 -6.17 -4.45 -15.75
CA ARG A 53 -5.27 -5.61 -15.77
C ARG A 53 -4.31 -5.61 -14.58
N GLY A 54 -3.88 -4.43 -14.13
CA GLY A 54 -3.06 -4.30 -12.94
C GLY A 54 -3.76 -4.80 -11.68
N VAL A 55 -5.02 -4.41 -11.45
CA VAL A 55 -5.84 -4.89 -10.31
C VAL A 55 -6.05 -6.40 -10.37
N GLU A 56 -6.31 -6.97 -11.54
CA GLU A 56 -6.41 -8.44 -11.72
C GLU A 56 -5.13 -9.15 -11.27
N LEU A 57 -3.98 -8.70 -11.78
CA LEU A 57 -2.67 -9.27 -11.44
C LEU A 57 -2.35 -9.13 -9.94
N ILE A 58 -2.55 -7.93 -9.38
CA ILE A 58 -2.34 -7.65 -7.95
C ILE A 58 -3.24 -8.54 -7.08
N THR A 59 -4.51 -8.68 -7.46
CA THR A 59 -5.47 -9.52 -6.76
C THR A 59 -5.03 -10.99 -6.80
N ASN A 60 -4.57 -11.48 -7.95
CA ASN A 60 -4.08 -12.85 -8.06
C ASN A 60 -2.83 -13.10 -7.19
N ILE A 61 -1.88 -12.16 -7.16
CA ILE A 61 -0.69 -12.23 -6.29
C ILE A 61 -1.11 -12.27 -4.82
N ALA A 62 -1.97 -11.34 -4.39
CA ALA A 62 -2.44 -11.24 -3.01
C ALA A 62 -3.25 -12.47 -2.57
N ARG A 63 -4.18 -12.96 -3.40
CA ARG A 63 -4.96 -14.19 -3.13
C ARG A 63 -4.08 -15.41 -3.06
N THR A 64 -3.13 -15.56 -3.99
CA THR A 64 -2.18 -16.69 -3.99
C THR A 64 -1.36 -16.68 -2.71
N ALA A 65 -0.83 -15.52 -2.31
CA ALA A 65 -0.11 -15.35 -1.04
C ALA A 65 -0.98 -15.68 0.18
N ARG A 66 -2.24 -15.22 0.20
CA ARG A 66 -3.20 -15.51 1.28
C ARG A 66 -3.48 -17.00 1.41
N ASN A 67 -3.70 -17.69 0.29
CA ASN A 67 -4.07 -19.12 0.27
C ASN A 67 -2.95 -20.06 0.75
N ILE A 68 -1.70 -19.63 0.66
CA ILE A 68 -0.53 -20.42 1.12
C ILE A 68 -0.04 -19.99 2.51
N PHE A 69 -0.52 -18.84 3.00
CA PHE A 69 -0.14 -18.33 4.30
C PHE A 69 -0.85 -19.12 5.41
N SER A 70 -0.09 -19.60 6.38
CA SER A 70 -0.60 -20.44 7.48
C SER A 70 -1.17 -19.65 8.66
N GLY A 71 -1.13 -18.32 8.62
CA GLY A 71 -1.64 -17.45 9.67
C GLY A 71 -3.12 -17.07 9.50
N ILE A 72 -3.44 -15.82 9.80
CA ILE A 72 -4.81 -15.28 9.76
C ILE A 72 -5.37 -15.38 8.33
N GLN A 73 -6.51 -16.06 8.17
CA GLN A 73 -7.07 -16.35 6.85
C GLN A 73 -7.56 -15.12 6.08
N ASN A 74 -8.08 -14.09 6.76
CA ASN A 74 -8.53 -12.85 6.14
C ASN A 74 -7.40 -11.80 5.99
N ARG A 75 -6.14 -12.22 6.00
CA ARG A 75 -5.00 -11.30 5.88
C ARG A 75 -5.01 -10.55 4.54
N ILE A 76 -4.71 -9.26 4.61
CA ILE A 76 -4.54 -8.40 3.44
C ILE A 76 -3.06 -8.45 3.01
N PHE A 77 -2.75 -9.17 1.94
CA PHE A 77 -1.46 -9.06 1.25
C PHE A 77 -1.46 -7.86 0.29
N GLY A 78 -1.50 -6.66 0.84
CA GLY A 78 -1.59 -5.41 0.08
C GLY A 78 -0.39 -4.48 0.23
N ALA A 79 0.31 -4.56 1.35
CA ALA A 79 1.52 -3.80 1.62
C ALA A 79 2.75 -4.68 1.33
N VAL A 80 3.83 -4.07 0.83
CA VAL A 80 5.07 -4.79 0.52
C VAL A 80 5.57 -5.56 1.74
N SER A 81 5.53 -4.94 2.92
CA SER A 81 5.99 -5.54 4.17
C SER A 81 5.27 -6.83 4.58
N GLU A 82 4.02 -7.03 4.15
CA GLU A 82 3.28 -8.26 4.45
C GLU A 82 3.95 -9.50 3.86
N TYR A 83 4.68 -9.34 2.76
CA TYR A 83 5.39 -10.42 2.08
C TYR A 83 6.68 -10.85 2.79
N SER A 84 7.17 -10.08 3.78
CA SER A 84 8.32 -10.49 4.58
C SER A 84 7.98 -11.64 5.55
N GLU A 85 6.69 -11.93 5.75
CA GLU A 85 6.24 -13.02 6.62
C GLU A 85 6.12 -14.36 5.89
N LEU A 86 6.28 -14.38 4.57
CA LEU A 86 6.33 -15.63 3.81
C LEU A 86 7.70 -16.28 3.97
N CYS A 87 7.72 -17.56 4.35
CA CYS A 87 8.94 -18.37 4.35
C CYS A 87 9.29 -18.87 2.94
N GLU A 88 10.49 -19.44 2.76
CA GLU A 88 10.96 -19.87 1.42
C GLU A 88 10.02 -20.87 0.75
N SER A 89 9.48 -21.84 1.49
CA SER A 89 8.54 -22.82 0.93
C SER A 89 7.19 -22.20 0.54
N GLN A 90 6.79 -21.10 1.19
CA GLN A 90 5.62 -20.32 0.77
C GLN A 90 5.95 -19.50 -0.48
N TRP A 91 7.11 -18.87 -0.55
CA TRP A 91 7.56 -18.18 -1.76
C TRP A 91 7.64 -19.10 -2.98
N GLU A 92 8.15 -20.32 -2.81
CA GLU A 92 8.16 -21.33 -3.85
C GLU A 92 6.73 -21.64 -4.35
N LYS A 93 5.79 -21.90 -3.42
CA LYS A 93 4.39 -22.14 -3.77
C LYS A 93 3.75 -20.93 -4.46
N LEU A 94 4.07 -19.71 -4.03
CA LEU A 94 3.59 -18.48 -4.67
C LEU A 94 4.09 -18.38 -6.11
N ARG A 95 5.39 -18.59 -6.34
CA ARG A 95 5.99 -18.57 -7.68
C ARG A 95 5.35 -19.63 -8.58
N LEU A 96 5.16 -20.85 -8.08
CA LEU A 96 4.50 -21.93 -8.82
C LEU A 96 3.03 -21.60 -9.15
N GLY A 97 2.27 -21.04 -8.21
CA GLY A 97 0.88 -20.61 -8.43
C GLY A 97 0.77 -19.50 -9.47
N LEU A 98 1.66 -18.51 -9.41
CA LEU A 98 1.74 -17.44 -10.40
C LEU A 98 2.23 -17.92 -11.77
N ALA A 99 3.15 -18.89 -11.83
CA ALA A 99 3.60 -19.47 -13.08
C ALA A 99 2.46 -20.23 -13.77
N LYS A 100 1.69 -21.01 -13.00
CA LYS A 100 0.54 -21.76 -13.51
C LYS A 100 -0.56 -20.85 -14.10
N SER A 101 -0.73 -19.65 -13.55
CA SER A 101 -1.68 -18.65 -14.06
C SER A 101 -1.11 -17.76 -15.17
N GLY A 102 0.17 -17.90 -15.52
CA GLY A 102 0.85 -17.05 -16.51
C GLY A 102 1.21 -15.65 -15.98
N ASP A 103 0.97 -15.38 -14.70
CA ASP A 103 1.11 -14.06 -14.09
C ASP A 103 2.51 -13.81 -13.51
N LEU A 104 3.31 -14.85 -13.27
CA LEU A 104 4.66 -14.71 -12.70
C LEU A 104 5.55 -13.78 -13.54
N PHE A 105 5.60 -14.02 -14.86
CA PHE A 105 6.41 -13.21 -15.76
C PHE A 105 5.93 -11.76 -15.81
N LEU A 106 4.61 -11.54 -15.74
CA LEU A 106 4.04 -10.19 -15.73
C LEU A 106 4.42 -9.44 -14.45
N ALA A 107 4.29 -10.09 -13.30
CA ALA A 107 4.69 -9.53 -12.02
C ALA A 107 6.18 -9.19 -11.99
N GLN A 108 7.04 -10.12 -12.42
CA GLN A 108 8.48 -9.90 -12.52
C GLN A 108 8.82 -8.72 -13.45
N LYS A 109 8.18 -8.64 -14.63
CA LYS A 109 8.44 -7.54 -15.57
C LYS A 109 7.99 -6.17 -15.07
N ALA A 110 6.93 -6.11 -14.27
CA ALA A 110 6.50 -4.87 -13.62
C ALA A 110 7.39 -4.46 -12.45
N LEU A 111 7.81 -5.43 -11.63
CA LEU A 111 8.56 -5.16 -10.40
C LEU A 111 10.07 -5.07 -10.62
N LYS A 112 10.59 -5.53 -11.77
CA LYS A 112 12.03 -5.49 -12.07
C LYS A 112 12.69 -4.15 -11.77
N PRO A 113 12.15 -2.98 -12.20
CA PRO A 113 12.84 -1.72 -11.95
C PRO A 113 12.90 -1.36 -10.46
N LEU A 114 11.89 -1.73 -9.68
CA LEU A 114 11.93 -1.57 -8.23
C LEU A 114 12.97 -2.49 -7.60
N ILE A 115 12.94 -3.79 -7.92
CA ILE A 115 13.78 -4.79 -7.25
C ILE A 115 15.27 -4.65 -7.61
N SER A 116 15.60 -4.22 -8.83
CA SER A 116 17.00 -4.03 -9.25
C SER A 116 17.70 -2.91 -8.46
N HIS A 117 16.95 -1.89 -8.03
CA HIS A 117 17.46 -0.78 -7.23
C HIS A 117 17.29 -0.96 -5.72
N TYR A 118 16.26 -1.72 -5.30
CA TYR A 118 15.91 -1.99 -3.91
C TYR A 118 15.98 -3.50 -3.60
N PRO A 119 17.18 -4.10 -3.52
CA PRO A 119 17.36 -5.55 -3.39
C PRO A 119 16.84 -6.15 -2.07
N GLU A 120 16.64 -5.35 -1.02
CA GLU A 120 16.04 -5.80 0.25
C GLU A 120 14.52 -5.64 0.29
N CYS A 121 13.88 -5.26 -0.83
CA CYS A 121 12.43 -5.25 -0.93
C CYS A 121 11.86 -6.65 -0.63
N PRO A 122 10.88 -6.80 0.29
CA PRO A 122 10.26 -8.09 0.58
C PRO A 122 9.76 -8.87 -0.65
N LEU A 123 9.29 -8.17 -1.67
CA LEU A 123 8.82 -8.79 -2.93
C LEU A 123 9.95 -9.30 -3.84
N ARG A 124 11.23 -9.06 -3.51
CA ARG A 124 12.39 -9.52 -4.28
C ARG A 124 12.37 -11.04 -4.51
N GLN A 125 11.84 -11.80 -3.56
CA GLN A 125 11.72 -13.26 -3.63
C GLN A 125 10.79 -13.76 -4.75
N ILE A 126 10.02 -12.87 -5.41
CA ILE A 126 9.30 -13.25 -6.64
C ILE A 126 10.26 -13.63 -7.79
N PHE A 127 11.50 -13.14 -7.73
CA PHE A 127 12.58 -13.56 -8.61
C PHE A 127 13.34 -14.70 -7.94
N SER A 128 13.30 -15.89 -8.55
CA SER A 128 14.18 -16.99 -8.12
C SER A 128 15.60 -16.70 -8.61
N GLY A 129 16.56 -16.59 -7.70
CA GLY A 129 17.99 -16.56 -8.04
C GLY A 129 18.73 -15.28 -7.69
N GLU A 130 19.72 -14.95 -8.54
CA GLU A 130 20.72 -13.91 -8.29
C GLU A 130 20.13 -12.48 -8.24
N LEU A 131 20.93 -11.57 -7.71
CA LEU A 131 20.64 -10.14 -7.74
C LEU A 131 20.41 -9.66 -9.17
N ILE A 132 19.33 -8.92 -9.38
CA ILE A 132 19.06 -8.27 -10.65
C ILE A 132 19.99 -7.06 -10.75
N ALA A 133 20.82 -7.00 -11.78
CA ALA A 133 21.67 -5.84 -12.02
C ALA A 133 20.83 -4.57 -12.21
N ALA A 134 21.15 -3.54 -11.42
CA ALA A 134 20.61 -2.21 -11.60
C ALA A 134 21.05 -1.64 -12.96
N ASN A 135 20.16 -0.92 -13.64
CA ASN A 135 20.48 -0.16 -14.84
C ASN A 135 19.82 1.23 -14.77
N PRO A 136 20.36 2.23 -15.52
CA PRO A 136 19.85 3.60 -15.50
C PRO A 136 18.40 3.74 -16.00
N ASP A 137 18.01 2.99 -17.03
CA ASP A 137 16.64 3.07 -17.59
C ASP A 137 15.58 2.65 -16.56
N ASP A 138 15.88 1.59 -15.80
CA ASP A 138 15.04 1.15 -14.68
C ASP A 138 14.95 2.22 -13.58
N LEU A 139 16.02 2.99 -13.35
CA LEU A 139 16.02 4.06 -12.35
C LEU A 139 15.07 5.19 -12.75
N GLU A 140 15.06 5.60 -14.01
CA GLU A 140 14.15 6.62 -14.51
C GLU A 140 12.68 6.19 -14.38
N ILE A 141 12.39 4.90 -14.58
CA ILE A 141 11.06 4.34 -14.31
C ILE A 141 10.71 4.47 -12.82
N VAL A 142 11.64 4.14 -11.93
CA VAL A 142 11.45 4.31 -10.48
C VAL A 142 11.16 5.76 -10.14
N LYS A 143 11.99 6.71 -10.59
CA LYS A 143 11.82 8.15 -10.32
C LYS A 143 10.46 8.65 -10.78
N ARG A 144 10.05 8.30 -12.01
CA ARG A 144 8.75 8.68 -12.56
C ARG A 144 7.59 8.18 -11.70
N ILE A 145 7.61 6.90 -11.31
CA ILE A 145 6.54 6.30 -10.50
C ILE A 145 6.54 6.88 -9.08
N VAL A 146 7.71 7.11 -8.50
CA VAL A 146 7.83 7.74 -7.18
C VAL A 146 7.27 9.17 -7.22
N GLY A 147 7.61 9.94 -8.25
CA GLY A 147 7.10 11.29 -8.45
C GLY A 147 5.58 11.34 -8.61
N SER A 148 5.00 10.39 -9.35
CA SER A 148 3.55 10.39 -9.62
C SER A 148 2.69 10.04 -8.40
N LEU A 149 3.27 9.43 -7.37
CA LEU A 149 2.58 9.08 -6.13
C LEU A 149 2.70 10.15 -5.02
N TYR A 150 3.45 11.23 -5.26
CA TYR A 150 3.74 12.24 -4.23
C TYR A 150 2.46 12.91 -3.72
N TYR A 151 1.61 13.39 -4.62
CA TYR A 151 0.35 14.05 -4.27
C TYR A 151 -0.78 13.04 -4.10
N ARG A 152 -0.95 12.55 -2.87
CA ARG A 152 -1.91 11.50 -2.46
C ARG A 152 -3.34 11.64 -3.04
N SER A 153 -3.82 12.85 -3.27
CA SER A 153 -5.18 13.13 -3.76
C SER A 153 -5.32 13.11 -5.28
N GLU A 154 -4.24 12.94 -6.02
CA GLU A 154 -4.29 12.82 -7.48
C GLU A 154 -4.82 11.45 -7.89
N ARG A 155 -5.21 11.34 -9.16
CA ARG A 155 -5.86 10.14 -9.69
C ARG A 155 -5.00 8.90 -9.54
N GLU A 156 -3.72 8.96 -9.91
CA GLU A 156 -2.82 7.81 -9.87
C GLU A 156 -2.65 7.24 -8.44
N PRO A 157 -2.18 8.01 -7.44
CA PRO A 157 -2.10 7.50 -6.07
C PRO A 157 -3.46 7.16 -5.48
N MET A 158 -4.56 7.76 -5.94
CA MET A 158 -5.90 7.32 -5.55
C MET A 158 -6.25 5.93 -6.09
N MET A 159 -5.89 5.58 -7.33
CA MET A 159 -6.14 4.23 -7.87
C MET A 159 -5.30 3.16 -7.16
N VAL A 160 -4.08 3.51 -6.76
CA VAL A 160 -3.23 2.65 -5.92
C VAL A 160 -3.87 2.39 -4.57
N GLN A 161 -4.32 3.45 -3.89
CA GLN A 161 -5.05 3.37 -2.62
C GLN A 161 -6.36 2.57 -2.75
N ALA A 162 -7.12 2.82 -3.82
CA ALA A 162 -8.35 2.08 -4.10
C ALA A 162 -8.06 0.59 -4.25
N THR A 163 -6.97 0.23 -4.91
CA THR A 163 -6.59 -1.19 -5.09
C THR A 163 -6.24 -1.86 -3.77
N TYR A 164 -5.56 -1.17 -2.86
CA TYR A 164 -5.35 -1.71 -1.51
C TYR A 164 -6.69 -1.95 -0.78
N VAL A 165 -7.63 -1.01 -0.86
CA VAL A 165 -8.97 -1.17 -0.26
C VAL A 165 -9.75 -2.30 -0.94
N TRP A 166 -9.60 -2.48 -2.26
CA TRP A 166 -10.12 -3.63 -2.97
C TRP A 166 -9.58 -4.95 -2.42
N LEU A 167 -8.26 -5.03 -2.15
CA LEU A 167 -7.68 -6.22 -1.51
C LEU A 167 -8.25 -6.45 -0.10
N ALA A 168 -8.61 -5.39 0.62
CA ALA A 168 -9.29 -5.51 1.90
C ALA A 168 -10.70 -6.12 1.77
N PHE A 169 -11.47 -5.70 0.75
CA PHE A 169 -12.75 -6.34 0.41
C PHE A 169 -12.56 -7.80 0.00
N ASP A 170 -11.61 -8.05 -0.89
CA ASP A 170 -11.30 -9.38 -1.41
C ASP A 170 -10.89 -10.38 -0.33
N SER A 171 -10.24 -9.89 0.72
CA SER A 171 -9.83 -10.70 1.87
C SER A 171 -10.92 -10.97 2.90
N ASP A 172 -12.14 -10.43 2.73
CA ASP A 172 -13.19 -10.38 3.74
C ASP A 172 -12.82 -9.62 5.03
N MET A 173 -11.65 -8.98 5.10
CA MET A 173 -11.24 -8.13 6.23
C MET A 173 -12.10 -6.87 6.33
N LEU A 174 -12.46 -6.28 5.20
CA LEU A 174 -13.32 -5.11 5.15
C LEU A 174 -14.72 -5.49 4.65
N LYS A 175 -15.72 -5.30 5.50
CA LYS A 175 -17.13 -5.43 5.15
C LYS A 175 -17.80 -4.08 5.33
N VAL A 176 -18.52 -3.63 4.30
CA VAL A 176 -19.13 -2.30 4.27
C VAL A 176 -20.64 -2.44 4.25
N ARG A 177 -21.30 -1.75 5.19
CA ARG A 177 -22.75 -1.67 5.25
C ARG A 177 -23.28 -0.79 4.12
N GLU A 178 -24.45 -1.16 3.61
CA GLU A 178 -25.20 -0.33 2.68
C GLU A 178 -25.44 1.08 3.23
N GLY A 179 -25.38 2.09 2.36
CA GLY A 179 -25.51 3.50 2.71
C GLY A 179 -24.20 4.23 3.02
N LEU A 180 -23.10 3.50 3.26
CA LEU A 180 -21.77 4.12 3.40
C LEU A 180 -21.16 4.45 2.04
N ALA A 181 -20.28 5.45 1.98
CA ALA A 181 -19.63 5.86 0.73
C ALA A 181 -18.87 4.70 0.05
N LEU A 182 -18.16 3.88 0.83
CA LEU A 182 -17.46 2.69 0.32
C LEU A 182 -18.40 1.62 -0.27
N ALA A 183 -19.70 1.64 0.03
CA ALA A 183 -20.67 0.75 -0.63
C ALA A 183 -20.86 1.11 -2.12
N LYS A 184 -20.41 2.29 -2.53
CA LYS A 184 -20.37 2.77 -3.91
C LYS A 184 -18.94 2.72 -4.48
N PHE A 185 -18.13 1.76 -4.03
CA PHE A 185 -16.74 1.60 -4.46
C PHE A 185 -16.48 1.71 -5.98
N PRO A 186 -17.33 1.13 -6.87
CA PRO A 186 -17.12 1.25 -8.32
C PRO A 186 -17.02 2.70 -8.85
N GLU A 187 -17.60 3.68 -8.15
CA GLU A 187 -17.51 5.10 -8.52
C GLU A 187 -16.10 5.69 -8.46
N ILE A 188 -15.15 4.95 -7.89
CA ILE A 188 -13.74 5.36 -7.87
C ILE A 188 -13.17 5.49 -9.29
N GLU A 189 -13.70 4.76 -10.28
CA GLU A 189 -13.31 4.89 -11.69
C GLU A 189 -13.47 6.33 -12.22
N ASN A 190 -14.47 7.04 -11.70
CA ASN A 190 -14.81 8.42 -12.06
C ASN A 190 -13.98 9.48 -11.30
N TYR A 191 -13.07 9.09 -10.41
CA TYR A 191 -12.34 10.05 -9.57
C TYR A 191 -11.33 10.92 -10.36
N PRO A 192 -11.24 12.23 -10.12
CA PRO A 192 -11.97 13.05 -9.13
C PRO A 192 -13.17 13.80 -9.75
N ASN A 193 -13.74 13.31 -10.85
CA ASN A 193 -14.62 14.09 -11.72
C ASN A 193 -16.06 14.25 -11.20
N THR A 194 -16.47 13.45 -10.20
CA THR A 194 -17.81 13.54 -9.60
C THR A 194 -17.74 13.72 -8.09
N GLU A 195 -18.72 14.42 -7.50
CA GLU A 195 -18.80 14.56 -6.04
C GLU A 195 -18.92 13.20 -5.33
N LEU A 196 -19.60 12.24 -5.95
CA LEU A 196 -19.68 10.88 -5.43
C LEU A 196 -18.31 10.20 -5.43
N SER A 197 -17.56 10.26 -6.54
CA SER A 197 -16.21 9.70 -6.61
C SER A 197 -15.27 10.34 -5.58
N LYS A 198 -15.35 11.67 -5.36
CA LYS A 198 -14.57 12.38 -4.33
C LYS A 198 -14.91 11.91 -2.91
N LYS A 199 -16.19 11.64 -2.64
CA LYS A 199 -16.64 11.04 -1.35
C LYS A 199 -16.09 9.63 -1.18
N VAL A 200 -16.15 8.79 -2.22
CA VAL A 200 -15.56 7.45 -2.21
C VAL A 200 -14.05 7.50 -1.98
N GLY A 201 -13.32 8.36 -2.71
CA GLY A 201 -11.89 8.56 -2.54
C GLY A 201 -11.51 9.04 -1.14
N SER A 202 -12.32 9.92 -0.53
CA SER A 202 -12.13 10.32 0.87
C SER A 202 -12.33 9.16 1.85
N ALA A 203 -13.33 8.31 1.61
CA ALA A 203 -13.57 7.13 2.44
C ALA A 203 -12.47 6.08 2.28
N ILE A 204 -11.92 5.89 1.08
CA ILE A 204 -10.73 5.06 0.81
C ILE A 204 -9.54 5.56 1.64
N ARG A 205 -9.23 6.86 1.57
CA ARG A 205 -8.12 7.46 2.34
C ARG A 205 -8.28 7.25 3.84
N ALA A 206 -9.49 7.47 4.36
CA ALA A 206 -9.81 7.25 5.76
C ALA A 206 -9.63 5.77 6.15
N GLY A 207 -10.10 4.84 5.33
CA GLY A 207 -9.94 3.40 5.54
C GLY A 207 -8.47 2.98 5.59
N LEU A 208 -7.65 3.44 4.64
CA LEU A 208 -6.21 3.21 4.64
C LEU A 208 -5.54 3.74 5.91
N ASN A 209 -5.85 4.97 6.32
CA ASN A 209 -5.30 5.51 7.56
C ASN A 209 -5.70 4.67 8.78
N GLY A 210 -6.93 4.15 8.82
CA GLY A 210 -7.37 3.23 9.87
C GLY A 210 -6.59 1.92 9.89
N ILE A 211 -6.38 1.31 8.71
CA ILE A 211 -5.65 0.04 8.58
C ILE A 211 -4.18 0.21 8.99
N PHE A 212 -3.50 1.23 8.47
CA PHE A 212 -2.09 1.47 8.78
C PHE A 212 -1.88 2.11 10.16
N GLY A 213 -2.90 2.77 10.73
CA GLY A 213 -2.76 3.60 11.94
C GLY A 213 -3.41 3.06 13.21
N GLY A 214 -4.19 1.97 13.15
CA GLY A 214 -5.08 1.60 14.26
C GLY A 214 -5.27 0.13 14.63
N ILE A 215 -4.77 -0.87 13.88
CA ILE A 215 -5.15 -2.29 14.13
C ILE A 215 -3.93 -3.24 14.24
N GLY A 216 -2.77 -2.77 14.71
CA GLY A 216 -1.61 -3.63 14.95
C GLY A 216 -0.47 -2.96 15.73
N PRO A 217 0.58 -3.71 16.14
CA PRO A 217 1.82 -3.11 16.63
C PRO A 217 2.34 -2.12 15.57
N HIS A 218 2.96 -1.02 16.00
CA HIS A 218 3.38 0.08 15.14
C HIS A 218 3.91 -0.44 13.81
N TYR A 219 3.18 -0.19 12.72
CA TYR A 219 3.54 -0.70 11.39
C TYR A 219 4.98 -0.25 11.02
N SER A 220 5.37 0.94 11.50
CA SER A 220 6.72 1.51 11.41
C SER A 220 7.80 0.78 12.23
N ASP A 221 7.42 0.13 13.32
CA ASP A 221 8.38 -0.52 14.24
C ASP A 221 8.51 -2.01 13.93
N LYS A 222 7.42 -2.63 13.44
CA LYS A 222 7.42 -4.02 12.99
C LYS A 222 8.15 -4.19 11.66
N TYR A 223 8.00 -3.24 10.74
CA TYR A 223 8.51 -3.38 9.38
C TYR A 223 9.52 -2.30 9.01
N THR A 224 10.63 -2.72 8.43
CA THR A 224 11.77 -1.86 8.11
C THR A 224 11.75 -1.35 6.67
N TRP A 225 10.85 -1.86 5.81
CA TRP A 225 10.83 -1.54 4.38
C TRP A 225 10.69 -0.04 4.08
N PRO A 226 9.76 0.73 4.67
CA PRO A 226 9.66 2.16 4.39
C PRO A 226 10.94 2.93 4.74
N LYS A 227 11.58 2.56 5.86
CA LYS A 227 12.85 3.16 6.28
C LYS A 227 13.99 2.79 5.32
N TYR A 228 14.09 1.52 4.94
CA TYR A 228 15.07 1.06 3.97
C TYR A 228 14.89 1.78 2.63
N PHE A 229 13.66 1.86 2.12
CA PHE A 229 13.32 2.51 0.86
C PHE A 229 13.84 3.95 0.83
N TRP A 230 13.50 4.78 1.82
CA TRP A 230 13.95 6.17 1.82
C TRP A 230 15.47 6.31 1.99
N ASN A 231 16.08 5.52 2.88
CA ASN A 231 17.54 5.57 3.08
C ASN A 231 18.31 5.13 1.84
N ARG A 232 17.84 4.08 1.17
CA ARG A 232 18.46 3.56 -0.05
C ARG A 232 18.27 4.53 -1.22
N GLY A 233 17.11 5.18 -1.32
CA GLY A 233 16.84 6.22 -2.32
C GLY A 233 17.90 7.33 -2.31
N LEU A 234 18.29 7.80 -1.12
CA LEU A 234 19.34 8.83 -0.95
C LEU A 234 20.74 8.39 -1.44
N VAL A 235 20.98 7.08 -1.51
CA VAL A 235 22.24 6.49 -2.00
C VAL A 235 22.21 6.29 -3.51
N ILE A 236 21.05 5.95 -4.07
CA ILE A 236 20.91 5.65 -5.50
C ILE A 236 20.88 6.94 -6.33
N ASP A 237 20.26 8.00 -5.81
CA ASP A 237 20.14 9.28 -6.49
C ASP A 237 20.38 10.39 -5.48
N HIS A 238 21.45 11.15 -5.68
CA HIS A 238 21.75 12.30 -4.84
C HIS A 238 20.76 13.41 -5.18
N CYS A 239 20.09 13.96 -4.16
CA CYS A 239 19.28 15.15 -4.35
C CYS A 239 20.17 16.31 -4.80
N GLU A 240 20.05 16.71 -6.07
CA GLU A 240 20.59 17.97 -6.55
C GLU A 240 19.70 19.09 -5.99
N LEU A 241 20.14 19.70 -4.89
CA LEU A 241 19.57 20.97 -4.44
C LEU A 241 20.06 22.03 -5.44
N ASN A 242 19.24 22.31 -6.44
CA ASN A 242 19.46 23.48 -7.29
C ASN A 242 19.32 24.72 -6.39
N ASN A 243 20.45 25.37 -6.12
CA ASN A 243 20.50 26.69 -5.49
C ASN A 243 20.11 27.73 -6.53
N ASP A 244 18.81 27.95 -6.72
CA ASP A 244 18.27 29.16 -7.37
C ASP A 244 17.63 30.08 -6.32
#